data_AF-A0A3Q9WNC7-F1
#
_entry.id   AF-A0A3Q9WNC7-F1
#
_cell.length_a   1.000
_cell.length_b   1.000
_cell.length_c   1.000
_cell.angle_alpha   90.00
_cell.angle_beta   90.00
_cell.angle_gamma   90.00
#
_symmetry.space_group_name_H-M   'P 1'
#
loop_
_entity.id
_entity.type
_entity.pdbx_description
1 polymer ?
#
loop_
_entity_poly.entity_id
_entity_poly.type
_entity_poly.pdbx_seq_one_letter_code
_entity_poly.pdbx_strand_id
1 'polypeptide(L)'
;MSRRRSSTNVPELLTARIPADRGTKLLTWLADVTVNQPNGARPAHLDPREKLPELPGSSALPDTSTTSADATSSGVAGAAGGSGVVGSRRRLLELGPEGFARALREQTAVAVTDTTFRDAHQSLLATRVRTRDLVAAGASVSALTPELLSVEAWGGATYDVTLRFLGEDPWERLDALRRQIPDICLQMLLRGRNTVGYTPYPEAVTTAFVTEAAASGHRHLPDLRRPERRVPDGTGDPRGPGHRHRCRRSRPLLHGGHARSGRDPLHPGLLPRPRPAHRGRGRAHPGHQGHGRAPAPAAAAQLVAALRERFDLPVHLHTHDTAGGQLATLLAAVDAGVDAVDVASAPLAGTTSQPSASALVAALAHTPRDTGLDLDAVCALEPYWEAVRRIYAPFESGLPGPTGRVYRHEIPGGQLSNLKQQAIALGLGERFEAIEDMYTAADRILGRLVKVTPSSKVVGDLALALVGSDADPAAFEQDPQDYDIPDSVIGFLNGDLGNPPGGWPEPFRTKALTGRELKPRDAHITADDETRLKGSSTERRQALNRLLFAGPTKDFQTTRDTYGDVSVLGTADYLYGLQPGTEHVIELDRGGSGSSRPSKPCPTPTKKACAPSCAPSTVRCAP
;
A
#
# COMPACT_ATOMS: atom_id res chain seq x y z
N MET A 1 68.10 26.08 4.61
CA MET A 1 67.20 24.91 4.67
C MET A 1 65.75 25.39 4.75
N SER A 2 65.09 25.63 3.61
CA SER A 2 63.66 25.96 3.57
C SER A 2 62.90 24.69 3.20
N ARG A 3 62.20 24.09 4.17
CA ARG A 3 61.45 22.84 4.00
C ARG A 3 60.24 23.11 3.11
N ARG A 4 60.23 22.51 1.91
CA ARG A 4 59.00 22.26 1.15
C ARG A 4 58.08 21.42 2.03
N ARG A 5 56.98 22.00 2.52
CA ARG A 5 55.90 21.21 3.15
C ARG A 5 55.22 20.42 2.03
N SER A 6 55.52 19.13 1.99
CA SER A 6 54.86 18.13 1.18
C SER A 6 53.35 18.13 1.46
N SER A 7 52.54 18.00 0.40
CA SER A 7 51.08 17.84 0.42
C SER A 7 50.58 16.53 1.05
N THR A 8 51.44 15.79 1.76
CA THR A 8 51.18 14.42 2.25
C THR A 8 50.38 14.32 3.56
N ASN A 9 49.80 15.41 4.08
CA ASN A 9 49.11 15.37 5.38
C ASN A 9 47.77 16.16 5.40
N VAL A 10 46.98 16.05 4.34
CA VAL A 10 45.58 16.52 4.33
C VAL A 10 44.68 15.34 3.95
N PRO A 11 44.17 14.56 4.93
CA PRO A 11 43.34 13.37 4.68
C PRO A 11 42.09 13.67 3.84
N GLU A 12 41.59 14.90 3.91
CA GLU A 12 40.42 15.40 3.17
C GLU A 12 40.65 15.44 1.64
N LEU A 13 41.90 15.47 1.16
CA LEU A 13 42.24 15.41 -0.27
C LEU A 13 42.12 14.00 -0.86
N LEU A 14 42.01 12.96 -0.03
CA LEU A 14 41.79 11.57 -0.45
C LEU A 14 40.30 11.21 -0.52
N THR A 15 39.42 12.06 -0.01
CA THR A 15 37.97 11.97 -0.20
C THR A 15 37.59 12.53 -1.56
N ALA A 16 37.67 11.70 -2.60
CA ALA A 16 37.14 12.05 -3.91
C ALA A 16 35.61 12.24 -3.81
N ARG A 17 35.11 13.43 -4.13
CA ARG A 17 33.68 13.63 -4.40
C ARG A 17 33.35 12.95 -5.72
N ILE A 18 32.84 11.72 -5.66
CA ILE A 18 32.35 11.01 -6.84
C ILE A 18 31.11 11.77 -7.33
N PRO A 19 31.10 12.32 -8.57
CA PRO A 19 29.92 12.95 -9.13
C PRO A 19 28.77 11.94 -9.14
N ALA A 20 27.56 12.37 -8.72
CA ALA A 20 26.41 11.47 -8.63
C ALA A 20 25.94 10.92 -10.00
N ASP A 21 26.49 11.42 -11.10
CA ASP A 21 26.27 11.01 -12.50
C ASP A 21 24.80 10.74 -12.87
N ARG A 22 23.89 11.53 -12.27
CA ARG A 22 22.45 11.28 -12.29
C ARG A 22 21.88 11.23 -13.71
N GLY A 23 22.38 12.11 -14.59
CA GLY A 23 21.95 12.17 -15.99
C GLY A 23 22.31 10.90 -16.76
N THR A 24 23.56 10.46 -16.70
CA THR A 24 24.05 9.26 -17.41
C THR A 24 23.36 7.99 -16.92
N LYS A 25 23.14 7.86 -15.60
CA LYS A 25 22.45 6.70 -15.03
C LYS A 25 20.99 6.60 -15.51
N LEU A 26 20.25 7.71 -15.51
CA LEU A 26 18.88 7.73 -16.03
C LEU A 26 18.82 7.50 -17.55
N LEU A 27 19.78 8.04 -18.30
CA LEU A 27 19.91 7.74 -19.73
C LEU A 27 20.15 6.26 -19.99
N THR A 28 20.83 5.56 -19.09
CA THR A 28 21.06 4.11 -19.22
C THR A 28 19.74 3.34 -19.07
N TRP A 29 18.88 3.73 -18.11
CA TRP A 29 17.52 3.16 -18.00
C TRP A 29 16.71 3.42 -19.27
N LEU A 30 16.67 4.68 -19.71
CA LEU A 30 15.90 5.07 -20.88
C LEU A 30 16.38 4.35 -22.14
N ALA A 31 17.69 4.24 -22.35
CA ALA A 31 18.25 3.51 -23.47
C ALA A 31 17.88 2.02 -23.44
N ASP A 32 18.00 1.38 -22.26
CA ASP A 32 17.65 -0.03 -22.08
C ASP A 32 16.17 -0.29 -22.42
N VAL A 33 15.26 0.49 -21.85
CA VAL A 33 13.81 0.34 -22.10
C VAL A 33 13.45 0.69 -23.55
N THR A 34 14.07 1.71 -24.14
CA THR A 34 13.81 2.10 -25.54
C THR A 34 14.22 1.00 -26.52
N VAL A 35 15.38 0.37 -26.29
CA VAL A 35 15.93 -0.67 -27.17
C VAL A 35 15.23 -2.01 -26.96
N ASN A 36 15.05 -2.43 -25.70
CA ASN A 36 14.55 -3.76 -25.38
C ASN A 36 13.02 -3.86 -25.36
N GLN A 37 12.31 -2.73 -25.29
CA GLN A 37 10.84 -2.64 -25.30
C GLN A 37 10.15 -3.68 -24.41
N PRO A 38 10.51 -3.77 -23.11
CA PRO A 38 10.04 -4.86 -22.23
C PRO A 38 8.51 -4.89 -22.07
N ASN A 39 7.84 -3.77 -22.32
CA ASN A 39 6.39 -3.62 -22.20
C ASN A 39 5.70 -3.42 -23.56
N GLY A 40 6.38 -3.72 -24.67
CA GLY A 40 5.88 -3.54 -26.02
C GLY A 40 5.87 -2.08 -26.50
N ALA A 41 5.06 -1.82 -27.52
CA ALA A 41 4.99 -0.50 -28.15
C ALA A 41 4.36 0.56 -27.21
N ARG A 42 4.94 1.76 -27.21
CA ARG A 42 4.43 2.90 -26.46
C ARG A 42 3.04 3.32 -26.96
N PRO A 43 2.02 3.46 -26.09
CA PRO A 43 0.75 4.08 -26.45
C PRO A 43 0.95 5.52 -26.96
N ALA A 44 0.05 6.00 -27.82
CA ALA A 44 0.08 7.37 -28.33
C ALA A 44 0.04 8.41 -27.19
N HIS A 45 0.61 9.61 -27.43
CA HIS A 45 0.76 10.71 -26.47
C HIS A 45 -0.41 10.82 -25.49
N LEU A 46 -0.18 10.41 -24.25
CA LEU A 46 -1.14 10.45 -23.17
C LEU A 46 -0.39 10.82 -21.89
N ASP A 47 -0.47 12.08 -21.46
CA ASP A 47 -0.15 12.44 -20.08
C ASP A 47 -1.45 12.44 -19.28
N PRO A 48 -1.64 11.52 -18.31
CA PRO A 48 -2.85 11.50 -17.50
C PRO A 48 -3.09 12.82 -16.79
N ARG A 49 -2.05 13.58 -16.45
CA ARG A 49 -2.16 14.84 -15.70
C ARG A 49 -2.99 15.90 -16.43
N GLU A 50 -3.00 15.88 -17.75
CA GLU A 50 -3.85 16.77 -18.57
C GLU A 50 -5.35 16.49 -18.42
N LYS A 51 -5.71 15.36 -17.81
CA LYS A 51 -7.09 14.94 -17.52
C LYS A 51 -7.51 15.20 -16.08
N LEU A 52 -6.64 15.79 -15.24
CA LEU A 52 -7.04 16.21 -13.91
C LEU A 52 -7.96 17.43 -13.99
N PRO A 53 -8.98 17.52 -13.13
CA PRO A 53 -9.85 18.69 -13.07
C PRO A 53 -9.09 19.91 -12.54
N GLU A 54 -9.42 21.09 -13.07
CA GLU A 54 -8.92 22.36 -12.57
C GLU A 54 -9.48 22.65 -11.16
N LEU A 55 -8.60 23.00 -10.22
CA LEU A 55 -9.02 23.27 -8.84
C LEU A 55 -9.30 24.77 -8.63
N PRO A 56 -10.38 25.16 -7.94
CA PRO A 56 -10.65 26.56 -7.62
C PRO A 56 -9.51 27.18 -6.81
N GLY A 57 -8.95 28.30 -7.28
CA GLY A 57 -7.77 28.93 -6.65
C GLY A 57 -6.42 28.40 -7.16
N SER A 58 -6.42 27.45 -8.09
CA SER A 58 -5.28 27.11 -8.93
C SER A 58 -5.09 28.18 -10.01
N SER A 59 -4.85 29.45 -9.64
CA SER A 59 -3.97 30.23 -10.50
C SER A 59 -2.66 29.46 -10.49
N ALA A 60 -2.21 29.01 -11.66
CA ALA A 60 -0.91 28.37 -11.83
C ALA A 60 0.09 29.01 -10.86
N LEU A 61 0.75 28.20 -10.04
CA LEU A 61 1.91 28.69 -9.29
C LEU A 61 2.75 29.48 -10.29
N PRO A 62 2.94 30.81 -10.11
CA PRO A 62 3.71 31.57 -11.07
C PRO A 62 5.07 30.89 -11.18
N ASP A 63 5.53 30.68 -12.42
CA ASP A 63 6.91 30.32 -12.72
C ASP A 63 7.80 31.11 -11.76
N THR A 64 8.53 30.41 -10.89
CA THR A 64 9.37 31.07 -9.88
C THR A 64 10.59 31.68 -10.57
N SER A 65 10.37 32.75 -11.30
CA SER A 65 11.38 33.61 -11.90
C SER A 65 10.84 35.04 -11.91
N THR A 66 10.51 35.57 -10.73
CA THR A 66 10.74 36.95 -10.29
C THR A 66 9.88 37.22 -9.07
N THR A 67 10.50 37.43 -7.91
CA THR A 67 10.31 38.64 -7.10
C THR A 67 11.26 38.61 -5.91
N SER A 68 11.94 39.74 -5.75
CA SER A 68 12.82 40.12 -4.67
C SER A 68 12.14 40.04 -3.30
N ALA A 69 12.96 39.76 -2.30
CA ALA A 69 12.60 39.83 -0.88
C ALA A 69 12.19 41.25 -0.50
N ASP A 70 11.00 41.39 0.08
CA ASP A 70 10.69 42.23 1.24
C ASP A 70 9.18 42.20 1.50
N ALA A 71 8.74 41.50 2.55
CA ALA A 71 7.52 41.85 3.29
C ALA A 71 7.44 41.06 4.60
N THR A 72 7.32 41.84 5.66
CA THR A 72 7.20 41.50 7.08
C THR A 72 5.94 40.72 7.44
N SER A 73 6.04 39.96 8.54
CA SER A 73 5.00 39.28 9.30
C SER A 73 3.65 40.02 9.41
N SER A 74 2.59 39.43 8.85
CA SER A 74 1.22 39.48 9.38
C SER A 74 0.38 38.40 8.69
N GLY A 75 -0.60 37.83 9.40
CA GLY A 75 -1.09 36.47 9.22
C GLY A 75 -1.80 36.13 7.90
N VAL A 76 -1.72 34.84 7.55
CA VAL A 76 -2.59 34.22 6.54
C VAL A 76 -3.50 33.23 7.25
N ALA A 77 -4.60 33.76 7.75
CA ALA A 77 -5.83 33.00 7.89
C ALA A 77 -6.51 32.97 6.51
N GLY A 78 -6.93 31.80 6.07
CA GLY A 78 -8.00 31.64 5.07
C GLY A 78 -7.59 31.80 3.60
N ALA A 79 -7.29 30.67 2.97
CA ALA A 79 -7.70 30.41 1.59
C ALA A 79 -8.36 29.03 1.56
N ALA A 80 -9.51 28.94 2.24
CA ALA A 80 -10.46 27.85 2.14
C ALA A 80 -11.44 28.20 1.01
N GLY A 81 -11.25 27.58 -0.16
CA GLY A 81 -12.30 27.49 -1.16
C GLY A 81 -12.88 26.08 -1.10
N GLY A 82 -14.17 25.95 -0.76
CA GLY A 82 -14.98 24.91 -1.38
C GLY A 82 -15.73 23.88 -0.53
N SER A 83 -15.77 23.95 0.80
CA SER A 83 -16.89 23.49 1.64
C SER A 83 -16.50 23.69 3.10
N GLY A 84 -17.44 24.02 3.99
CA GLY A 84 -17.15 24.07 5.44
C GLY A 84 -16.83 22.69 6.06
N VAL A 85 -16.56 21.67 5.25
CA VAL A 85 -16.38 20.28 5.69
C VAL A 85 -14.97 20.09 6.25
N VAL A 86 -14.91 19.69 7.52
CA VAL A 86 -13.66 19.32 8.18
C VAL A 86 -13.29 17.89 7.78
N GLY A 87 -12.21 17.73 7.03
CA GLY A 87 -11.74 16.42 6.55
C GLY A 87 -11.49 15.40 7.67
N SER A 88 -11.61 14.11 7.32
CA SER A 88 -11.57 12.99 8.26
C SER A 88 -10.32 12.94 9.15
N ARG A 89 -9.15 13.38 8.67
CA ARG A 89 -7.92 13.42 9.47
C ARG A 89 -7.97 14.49 10.56
N ARG A 90 -8.48 15.67 10.24
CA ARG A 90 -8.62 16.75 11.24
C ARG A 90 -9.58 16.30 12.34
N ARG A 91 -10.73 15.73 11.97
CA ARG A 91 -11.67 15.12 12.92
C ARG A 91 -11.01 14.05 13.80
N LEU A 92 -10.20 13.16 13.21
CA LEU A 92 -9.47 12.14 13.97
C LEU A 92 -8.44 12.72 14.94
N LEU A 93 -7.75 13.80 14.56
CA LEU A 93 -6.78 14.48 15.42
C LEU A 93 -7.46 15.21 16.59
N GLU A 94 -8.61 15.83 16.34
CA GLU A 94 -9.39 16.58 17.33
C GLU A 94 -10.10 15.64 18.32
N LEU A 95 -10.80 14.61 17.82
CA LEU A 95 -11.61 13.69 18.64
C LEU A 95 -10.79 12.56 19.27
N GLY A 96 -9.61 12.29 18.71
CA GLY A 96 -8.87 11.05 18.98
C GLY A 96 -9.57 9.80 18.43
N PRO A 97 -8.91 8.62 18.46
CA PRO A 97 -9.43 7.41 17.82
C PRO A 97 -10.78 6.91 18.35
N GLU A 98 -10.99 6.96 19.67
CA GLU A 98 -12.24 6.50 20.29
C GLU A 98 -13.40 7.45 20.00
N GLY A 99 -13.17 8.77 20.09
CA GLY A 99 -14.15 9.78 19.73
C GLY A 99 -14.51 9.73 18.24
N PHE A 100 -13.51 9.53 17.38
CA PHE A 100 -13.71 9.37 15.94
C PHE A 100 -14.54 8.13 15.61
N ALA A 101 -14.27 6.98 16.25
CA ALA A 101 -15.07 5.77 16.06
C ALA A 101 -16.52 5.95 16.54
N ARG A 102 -16.73 6.62 17.68
CA ARG A 102 -18.07 6.94 18.17
C ARG A 102 -18.84 7.85 17.22
N ALA A 103 -18.19 8.92 16.73
CA ALA A 103 -18.80 9.83 15.77
C ALA A 103 -19.16 9.12 14.45
N LEU A 104 -18.31 8.19 13.98
CA LEU A 104 -18.60 7.34 12.82
C LEU A 104 -19.77 6.38 13.08
N ARG A 105 -19.96 5.93 14.33
CA ARG A 105 -21.08 5.07 14.71
C ARG A 105 -22.42 5.81 14.79
N GLU A 106 -22.36 7.08 15.17
CA GLU A 106 -23.52 7.96 15.39
C GLU A 106 -24.00 8.65 14.11
N GLN A 107 -23.15 8.79 13.08
CA GLN A 107 -23.54 9.45 11.84
C GLN A 107 -24.56 8.62 11.03
N THR A 108 -25.44 9.30 10.31
CA THR A 108 -26.42 8.66 9.42
C THR A 108 -25.84 8.40 8.03
N ALA A 109 -25.03 9.33 7.51
CA ALA A 109 -24.37 9.22 6.22
C ALA A 109 -23.43 8.00 6.17
N VAL A 110 -23.42 7.27 5.06
CA VAL A 110 -22.49 6.14 4.89
C VAL A 110 -21.11 6.70 4.56
N ALA A 111 -20.12 6.35 5.38
CA ALA A 111 -18.75 6.79 5.12
C ALA A 111 -18.13 5.97 3.98
N VAL A 112 -17.33 6.62 3.15
CA VAL A 112 -16.73 5.99 1.96
C VAL A 112 -15.21 6.02 2.07
N THR A 113 -14.56 4.89 1.78
CA THR A 113 -13.12 4.81 1.60
C THR A 113 -12.78 4.49 0.14
N ASP A 114 -11.90 5.31 -0.44
CA ASP A 114 -11.38 5.10 -1.79
C ASP A 114 -10.18 4.15 -1.77
N THR A 115 -10.27 3.03 -2.49
CA THR A 115 -9.20 2.03 -2.65
C THR A 115 -8.41 2.18 -3.94
N THR A 116 -8.69 3.20 -4.75
CA THR A 116 -8.03 3.45 -6.04
C THR A 116 -6.50 3.52 -5.92
N PHE A 117 -6.00 4.01 -4.78
CA PHE A 117 -4.58 4.20 -4.52
C PHE A 117 -3.84 2.93 -4.05
N ARG A 118 -4.56 1.83 -3.75
CA ARG A 118 -3.98 0.59 -3.21
C ARG A 118 -4.61 -0.66 -3.79
N ASP A 119 -5.81 -1.03 -3.37
CA ASP A 119 -6.37 -2.36 -3.67
C ASP A 119 -6.88 -2.49 -5.10
N ALA A 120 -7.37 -1.40 -5.68
CA ALA A 120 -7.90 -1.41 -7.04
C ALA A 120 -6.82 -1.78 -8.07
N HIS A 121 -5.69 -1.05 -8.06
CA HIS A 121 -4.59 -1.36 -8.96
C HIS A 121 -3.80 -2.62 -8.55
N GLN A 122 -3.86 -3.03 -7.27
CA GLN A 122 -3.37 -4.35 -6.86
C GLN A 122 -4.17 -5.48 -7.54
N SER A 123 -5.46 -5.27 -7.75
CA SER A 123 -6.38 -6.26 -8.32
C SER A 123 -6.41 -6.25 -9.85
N LEU A 124 -6.23 -5.09 -10.49
CA LEU A 124 -6.34 -4.92 -11.94
C LEU A 124 -4.98 -4.81 -12.63
N LEU A 125 -4.03 -4.09 -12.03
CA LEU A 125 -2.79 -3.66 -12.69
C LEU A 125 -1.52 -4.22 -12.03
N ALA A 126 -1.63 -5.42 -11.43
CA ALA A 126 -0.53 -6.09 -10.74
C ALA A 126 0.24 -5.19 -9.74
N THR A 127 -0.46 -4.25 -9.10
CA THR A 127 0.10 -3.27 -8.15
C THR A 127 1.13 -2.31 -8.76
N ARG A 128 1.14 -2.10 -10.09
CA ARG A 128 2.22 -1.40 -10.80
C ARG A 128 2.06 0.12 -10.89
N VAL A 129 0.95 0.69 -10.39
CA VAL A 129 0.75 2.15 -10.42
C VAL A 129 1.83 2.83 -9.58
N ARG A 130 2.54 3.76 -10.21
CA ARG A 130 3.75 4.40 -9.68
C ARG A 130 3.42 5.57 -8.75
N THR A 131 4.39 5.91 -7.91
CA THR A 131 4.26 7.01 -6.94
C THR A 131 3.82 8.31 -7.61
N ARG A 132 4.43 8.66 -8.75
CA ARG A 132 4.15 9.94 -9.43
C ARG A 132 2.72 10.09 -9.94
N ASP A 133 2.06 9.00 -10.30
CA ASP A 133 0.69 9.02 -10.82
C ASP A 133 -0.29 9.09 -9.63
N LEU A 134 -0.07 8.27 -8.59
CA LEU A 134 -0.85 8.38 -7.35
C LEU A 134 -0.75 9.78 -6.73
N VAL A 135 0.46 10.34 -6.65
CA VAL A 135 0.70 11.68 -6.08
C VAL A 135 0.05 12.78 -6.91
N ALA A 136 0.03 12.66 -8.25
CA ALA A 136 -0.60 13.66 -9.11
C ALA A 136 -2.10 13.80 -8.85
N ALA A 137 -2.80 12.69 -8.60
CA ALA A 137 -4.23 12.73 -8.26
C ALA A 137 -4.53 13.23 -6.84
N GLY A 138 -3.55 13.19 -5.93
CA GLY A 138 -3.77 13.41 -4.50
C GLY A 138 -4.36 14.78 -4.16
N ALA A 139 -3.89 15.85 -4.80
CA ALA A 139 -4.41 17.20 -4.57
C ALA A 139 -5.88 17.32 -4.99
N SER A 140 -6.23 16.80 -6.18
CA SER A 140 -7.60 16.81 -6.69
C SER A 140 -8.54 15.98 -5.82
N VAL A 141 -8.12 14.78 -5.39
CA VAL A 141 -8.90 13.97 -4.43
C VAL A 141 -9.12 14.72 -3.12
N SER A 142 -8.08 15.35 -2.57
CA SER A 142 -8.20 16.08 -1.30
C SER A 142 -9.12 17.30 -1.39
N ALA A 143 -9.19 17.96 -2.54
CA ALA A 143 -9.99 19.15 -2.74
C ALA A 143 -11.45 18.83 -3.10
N LEU A 144 -11.66 17.81 -3.95
CA LEU A 144 -12.97 17.47 -4.51
C LEU A 144 -13.78 16.51 -3.64
N THR A 145 -13.12 15.73 -2.78
CA THR A 145 -13.79 14.71 -1.96
C THR A 145 -13.40 14.75 -0.47
N PRO A 146 -13.46 15.92 0.20
CA PRO A 146 -13.05 16.06 1.61
C PRO A 146 -13.89 15.21 2.58
N GLU A 147 -15.07 14.75 2.18
CA GLU A 147 -15.99 13.90 2.94
C GLU A 147 -15.50 12.45 3.09
N LEU A 148 -14.52 12.01 2.29
CA LEU A 148 -13.99 10.65 2.36
C LEU A 148 -13.54 10.30 3.79
N LEU A 149 -13.98 9.12 4.25
CA LEU A 149 -13.51 8.54 5.50
C LEU A 149 -12.01 8.31 5.45
N SER A 150 -11.53 7.74 4.34
CA SER A 150 -10.11 7.58 4.10
C SER A 150 -9.78 7.34 2.63
N VAL A 151 -8.52 7.53 2.27
CA VAL A 151 -7.92 6.98 1.04
C VAL A 151 -7.03 5.81 1.46
N GLU A 152 -7.35 4.60 0.99
CA GLU A 152 -6.49 3.46 1.18
C GLU A 152 -5.33 3.50 0.18
N ALA A 153 -4.14 3.79 0.68
CA ALA A 153 -3.00 4.18 -0.15
C ALA A 153 -1.72 3.38 0.11
N TRP A 154 -1.75 2.45 1.07
CA TRP A 154 -0.52 1.76 1.49
C TRP A 154 -0.76 0.38 2.11
N GLY A 155 0.31 -0.38 2.28
CA GLY A 155 0.24 -1.77 2.75
C GLY A 155 -0.21 -2.75 1.66
N GLY A 156 -0.58 -3.96 2.05
CA GLY A 156 -0.80 -5.05 1.09
C GLY A 156 0.47 -5.34 0.28
N ALA A 157 0.35 -5.57 -1.03
CA ALA A 157 1.49 -5.85 -1.91
C ALA A 157 2.28 -4.59 -2.31
N THR A 158 1.75 -3.39 -2.06
CA THR A 158 2.37 -2.14 -2.55
C THR A 158 3.79 -1.95 -2.01
N TYR A 159 4.06 -2.35 -0.77
CA TYR A 159 5.38 -2.18 -0.15
C TYR A 159 6.47 -2.97 -0.91
N ASP A 160 6.25 -4.27 -1.12
CA ASP A 160 7.16 -5.16 -1.86
C ASP A 160 7.30 -4.69 -3.32
N VAL A 161 6.19 -4.45 -4.00
CA VAL A 161 6.17 -4.11 -5.42
C VAL A 161 6.88 -2.78 -5.71
N THR A 162 6.72 -1.80 -4.82
CA THR A 162 7.38 -0.48 -4.97
C THR A 162 8.90 -0.64 -4.96
N LEU A 163 9.44 -1.47 -4.06
CA LEU A 163 10.87 -1.78 -3.99
C LEU A 163 11.31 -2.64 -5.19
N ARG A 164 10.70 -3.82 -5.36
CA ARG A 164 11.17 -4.87 -6.27
C ARG A 164 10.99 -4.49 -7.74
N PHE A 165 9.83 -3.96 -8.11
CA PHE A 165 9.45 -3.82 -9.51
C PHE A 165 9.44 -2.38 -9.99
N LEU A 166 9.21 -1.41 -9.11
CA LEU A 166 9.14 0.00 -9.50
C LEU A 166 10.48 0.73 -9.31
N GLY A 167 11.39 0.20 -8.50
CA GLY A 167 12.65 0.89 -8.17
C GLY A 167 12.43 2.16 -7.33
N GLU A 168 11.33 2.21 -6.58
CA GLU A 168 10.88 3.36 -5.79
C GLU A 168 10.91 3.01 -4.29
N ASP A 169 10.96 4.01 -3.41
CA ASP A 169 10.85 3.78 -1.96
C ASP A 169 9.38 3.92 -1.48
N PRO A 170 8.79 2.88 -0.86
CA PRO A 170 7.42 2.92 -0.36
C PRO A 170 7.20 3.96 0.75
N TRP A 171 8.23 4.35 1.50
CA TRP A 171 8.14 5.39 2.52
C TRP A 171 8.09 6.79 1.89
N GLU A 172 8.88 7.03 0.84
CA GLU A 172 8.84 8.29 0.09
C GLU A 172 7.48 8.48 -0.58
N ARG A 173 6.90 7.40 -1.11
CA ARG A 173 5.51 7.38 -1.60
C ARG A 173 4.52 7.82 -0.52
N LEU A 174 4.61 7.24 0.69
CA LEU A 174 3.72 7.58 1.80
C LEU A 174 3.85 9.05 2.21
N ASP A 175 5.09 9.56 2.31
CA ASP A 175 5.35 10.96 2.65
C ASP A 175 4.84 11.92 1.55
N ALA A 176 4.99 11.56 0.27
CA ALA A 176 4.49 12.34 -0.86
C ALA A 176 2.96 12.38 -0.90
N LEU A 177 2.30 11.25 -0.70
CA LEU A 177 0.83 11.19 -0.64
C LEU A 177 0.28 11.96 0.56
N ARG A 178 0.94 11.90 1.71
CA ARG A 178 0.53 12.68 2.89
C ARG A 178 0.60 14.19 2.65
N ARG A 179 1.57 14.65 1.84
CA ARG A 179 1.68 16.06 1.43
C ARG A 179 0.54 16.50 0.53
N GLN A 180 0.19 15.67 -0.46
CA GLN A 180 -0.86 16.00 -1.42
C GLN A 180 -2.28 15.83 -0.88
N ILE A 181 -2.47 14.91 0.06
CA ILE A 181 -3.73 14.68 0.74
C ILE A 181 -3.47 15.05 2.19
N PRO A 182 -3.62 16.30 2.67
CA PRO A 182 -3.30 16.70 4.05
C PRO A 182 -4.45 16.51 5.06
N ASP A 183 -5.70 16.45 4.59
CA ASP A 183 -6.89 16.54 5.45
C ASP A 183 -7.77 15.28 5.50
N ILE A 184 -7.54 14.32 4.59
CA ILE A 184 -8.22 13.01 4.60
C ILE A 184 -7.33 11.98 5.32
N CYS A 185 -7.92 11.03 6.04
CA CYS A 185 -7.17 9.93 6.62
C CYS A 185 -6.52 9.07 5.53
N LEU A 186 -5.25 8.70 5.70
CA LEU A 186 -4.64 7.65 4.89
C LEU A 186 -4.82 6.32 5.61
N GLN A 187 -5.31 5.33 4.88
CA GLN A 187 -5.55 3.97 5.38
C GLN A 187 -4.54 2.99 4.78
N MET A 188 -4.18 1.97 5.57
CA MET A 188 -3.37 0.86 5.10
C MET A 188 -3.92 -0.50 5.49
N LEU A 189 -3.62 -1.50 4.67
CA LEU A 189 -3.84 -2.91 4.98
C LEU A 189 -2.63 -3.49 5.71
N LEU A 190 -2.84 -3.97 6.94
CA LEU A 190 -1.80 -4.59 7.77
C LEU A 190 -2.17 -6.03 8.17
N ARG A 191 -1.25 -6.97 7.91
CA ARG A 191 -1.36 -8.39 8.25
C ARG A 191 -0.78 -8.67 9.64
N GLY A 192 -1.51 -8.40 10.72
CA GLY A 192 -1.17 -8.86 12.09
C GLY A 192 0.32 -8.95 12.42
N ARG A 193 0.80 -10.14 12.82
CA ARG A 193 2.22 -10.43 13.14
C ARG A 193 3.18 -10.33 11.95
N ASN A 194 2.66 -10.24 10.73
CA ASN A 194 3.45 -10.24 9.49
C ASN A 194 3.56 -8.82 8.89
N THR A 195 2.95 -7.80 9.51
CA THR A 195 2.87 -6.42 8.99
C THR A 195 2.48 -6.37 7.50
N VAL A 196 3.44 -6.16 6.61
CA VAL A 196 3.27 -6.14 5.15
C VAL A 196 3.94 -7.34 4.47
N GLY A 197 4.76 -8.09 5.21
CA GLY A 197 5.51 -9.22 4.71
C GLY A 197 4.74 -10.54 4.65
N TYR A 198 5.52 -11.61 4.45
CA TYR A 198 5.00 -12.96 4.18
C TYR A 198 5.15 -13.93 5.36
N THR A 199 5.95 -13.56 6.36
CA THR A 199 6.24 -14.36 7.56
C THR A 199 5.96 -13.58 8.84
N PRO A 200 5.76 -14.24 9.98
CA PRO A 200 5.74 -13.56 11.27
C PRO A 200 7.08 -12.88 11.57
N TYR A 201 7.03 -11.66 12.13
CA TYR A 201 8.22 -10.91 12.54
C TYR A 201 8.23 -10.69 14.06
N PRO A 202 9.41 -10.45 14.66
CA PRO A 202 9.51 -10.05 16.07
C PRO A 202 8.70 -8.80 16.38
N GLU A 203 8.20 -8.74 17.62
CA GLU A 203 7.40 -7.61 18.08
C GLU A 203 8.12 -6.26 17.89
N ALA A 204 9.44 -6.21 18.11
CA ALA A 204 10.25 -5.02 17.90
C ALA A 204 10.15 -4.49 16.45
N VAL A 205 10.20 -5.38 15.45
CA VAL A 205 10.05 -5.02 14.03
C VAL A 205 8.64 -4.50 13.76
N THR A 206 7.63 -5.25 14.20
CA THR A 206 6.22 -4.89 13.98
C THR A 206 5.86 -3.55 14.63
N THR A 207 6.36 -3.29 15.85
CA THR A 207 6.14 -2.05 16.60
C THR A 207 6.86 -0.87 15.97
N ALA A 208 8.11 -1.07 15.54
CA ALA A 208 8.87 -0.03 14.85
C ALA A 208 8.20 0.36 13.51
N PHE A 209 7.70 -0.63 12.76
CA PHE A 209 6.96 -0.40 11.52
C PHE A 209 5.71 0.46 11.74
N VAL A 210 4.84 0.06 12.66
CA VAL A 210 3.60 0.80 12.97
C VAL A 210 3.91 2.21 13.49
N THR A 211 4.94 2.34 14.33
CA THR A 211 5.36 3.65 14.87
C THR A 211 5.86 4.58 13.77
N GLU A 212 6.66 4.07 12.85
CA GLU A 212 7.21 4.84 11.72
C GLU A 212 6.10 5.24 10.73
N ALA A 213 5.26 4.28 10.35
CA ALA A 213 4.10 4.52 9.50
C ALA A 213 3.21 5.64 10.06
N ALA A 214 2.91 5.60 11.37
CA ALA A 214 2.12 6.64 12.02
C ALA A 214 2.82 8.00 11.93
N ALA A 215 4.14 8.05 12.15
CA ALA A 215 4.89 9.30 12.08
C ALA A 215 4.90 9.92 10.68
N SER A 216 5.07 9.11 9.62
CA SER A 216 4.99 9.55 8.22
C SER A 216 3.63 10.18 7.89
N GLY A 217 2.54 9.69 8.50
CA GLY A 217 1.21 10.28 8.42
C GLY A 217 1.00 11.61 9.18
N HIS A 218 2.01 12.12 9.91
CA HIS A 218 1.89 13.33 10.76
C HIS A 218 2.91 14.44 10.47
N ARG A 219 3.86 14.27 9.54
CA ARG A 219 5.13 15.04 9.52
C ARG A 219 5.05 16.55 9.25
N HIS A 220 3.88 17.15 9.07
CA HIS A 220 3.72 18.61 8.89
C HIS A 220 3.03 19.29 10.10
N LEU A 221 3.65 19.22 11.28
CA LEU A 221 3.51 20.27 12.28
C LEU A 221 4.91 20.78 12.64
N PRO A 222 5.20 22.09 12.50
CA PRO A 222 6.45 22.67 12.99
C PRO A 222 6.57 22.47 14.50
N ASP A 223 7.77 22.07 14.90
CA ASP A 223 8.36 22.00 16.24
C ASP A 223 7.64 22.81 17.34
N LEU A 224 6.66 22.19 18.03
CA LEU A 224 6.22 22.66 19.35
C LEU A 224 7.21 22.13 20.40
N ARG A 225 8.21 22.97 20.64
CA ARG A 225 9.20 22.85 21.71
C ARG A 225 8.54 22.48 23.04
N ARG A 226 9.20 21.58 23.77
CA ARG A 226 8.90 21.23 25.17
C ARG A 226 8.87 22.50 26.04
N PRO A 227 7.83 22.75 26.85
CA PRO A 227 8.00 23.57 28.03
C PRO A 227 8.53 22.67 29.15
N GLU A 228 9.81 22.84 29.49
CA GLU A 228 10.35 22.34 30.75
C GLU A 228 9.59 23.00 31.90
N ARG A 229 8.90 22.21 32.72
CA ARG A 229 8.53 22.63 34.08
C ARG A 229 9.44 21.93 35.06
N ARG A 230 10.36 22.71 35.63
CA ARG A 230 11.07 22.43 36.88
C ARG A 230 10.06 22.21 38.01
N VAL A 231 10.28 21.20 38.84
CA VAL A 231 9.68 21.08 40.18
C VAL A 231 10.85 20.98 41.18
N PRO A 232 10.82 21.73 42.31
CA PRO A 232 11.92 21.77 43.26
C PRO A 232 11.92 20.56 44.22
N ASP A 233 13.11 20.26 44.74
CA ASP A 233 13.38 19.27 45.78
C ASP A 233 12.62 19.54 47.08
N GLY A 234 12.20 18.47 47.75
CA GLY A 234 11.58 18.55 49.09
C GLY A 234 11.03 17.22 49.62
N THR A 235 11.92 16.46 50.28
CA THR A 235 11.70 15.67 51.52
C THR A 235 10.47 14.77 51.71
N GLY A 236 10.74 13.45 51.80
CA GLY A 236 10.33 12.59 52.93
C GLY A 236 9.01 11.79 52.83
N ASP A 237 9.11 10.47 52.60
CA ASP A 237 8.54 9.37 53.42
C ASP A 237 8.48 8.05 52.60
N PRO A 238 9.13 6.95 53.05
CA PRO A 238 9.12 5.68 52.34
C PRO A 238 8.06 4.73 52.91
N ARG A 239 6.95 4.51 52.19
CA ARG A 239 6.10 3.30 52.31
C ARG A 239 5.01 3.24 51.21
N GLY A 240 5.13 2.24 50.32
CA GLY A 240 4.06 1.75 49.43
C GLY A 240 4.35 1.84 47.91
N PRO A 241 4.31 0.74 47.13
CA PRO A 241 4.44 0.83 45.68
C PRO A 241 3.10 1.23 45.04
N GLY A 242 2.83 2.52 44.97
CA GLY A 242 1.82 3.10 44.09
C GLY A 242 2.40 3.32 42.69
N HIS A 243 2.15 2.41 41.75
CA HIS A 243 2.53 2.61 40.35
C HIS A 243 1.60 3.65 39.70
N ARG A 244 2.11 4.88 39.56
CA ARG A 244 1.51 5.96 38.76
C ARG A 244 1.46 5.54 37.28
N HIS A 245 0.26 5.35 36.74
CA HIS A 245 0.02 5.11 35.32
C HIS A 245 0.36 6.37 34.50
N ARG A 246 1.44 6.31 33.69
CA ARG A 246 1.68 7.27 32.61
C ARG A 246 0.83 6.88 31.39
N CYS A 247 -0.23 7.64 31.12
CA CYS A 247 -0.95 7.61 29.84
C CYS A 247 0.00 7.89 28.67
N ARG A 248 0.20 6.92 27.78
CA ARG A 248 0.76 7.16 26.43
C ARG A 248 -0.40 7.27 25.45
N ARG A 249 -0.58 8.46 24.88
CA ARG A 249 -1.61 8.80 23.88
C ARG A 249 -1.38 8.02 22.58
N SER A 250 -2.42 7.36 22.09
CA SER A 250 -2.47 6.61 20.82
C SER A 250 -2.40 7.56 19.62
N ARG A 251 -1.61 7.21 18.59
CA ARG A 251 -1.35 8.04 17.40
C ARG A 251 -2.24 7.69 16.19
N PRO A 252 -2.67 8.66 15.36
CA PRO A 252 -3.72 8.44 14.36
C PRO A 252 -3.25 7.87 13.01
N LEU A 253 -3.43 6.55 12.86
CA LEU A 253 -3.56 5.85 11.57
C LEU A 253 -4.75 4.90 11.68
N LEU A 254 -5.65 4.92 10.69
CA LEU A 254 -6.70 3.91 10.57
C LEU A 254 -6.06 2.62 10.06
N HIS A 255 -6.03 1.60 10.92
CA HIS A 255 -5.48 0.29 10.60
C HIS A 255 -6.61 -0.68 10.29
N GLY A 256 -6.64 -1.24 9.08
CA GLY A 256 -7.45 -2.41 8.76
C GLY A 256 -6.77 -3.67 9.25
N GLY A 257 -7.36 -4.36 10.24
CA GLY A 257 -6.86 -5.64 10.76
C GLY A 257 -7.75 -6.81 10.33
N HIS A 258 -7.15 -7.99 10.18
CA HIS A 258 -7.86 -9.27 10.10
C HIS A 258 -7.88 -9.93 11.48
N ALA A 259 -9.06 -10.16 12.07
CA ALA A 259 -9.19 -10.94 13.29
C ALA A 259 -9.28 -12.43 12.97
N ARG A 260 -8.38 -13.25 13.52
CA ARG A 260 -8.54 -14.71 13.61
C ARG A 260 -9.09 -15.04 15.01
N SER A 261 -10.16 -15.84 15.07
CA SER A 261 -10.65 -16.38 16.35
C SER A 261 -9.76 -17.55 16.78
N GLY A 262 -9.06 -17.40 17.89
CA GLY A 262 -8.37 -18.50 18.58
C GLY A 262 -8.66 -18.40 20.08
N ARG A 263 -9.35 -19.41 20.62
CA ARG A 263 -9.38 -19.69 22.06
C ARG A 263 -8.21 -20.63 22.34
N ASP A 264 -7.30 -20.26 23.23
CA ASP A 264 -6.71 -21.22 24.16
C ASP A 264 -6.08 -20.53 25.40
N PRO A 265 -6.07 -21.21 26.57
CA PRO A 265 -5.77 -20.63 27.88
C PRO A 265 -4.31 -20.86 28.35
N LEU A 266 -3.95 -20.25 29.51
CA LEU A 266 -2.70 -20.38 30.34
C LEU A 266 -1.56 -19.40 29.94
N HIS A 267 -0.88 -18.59 30.79
CA HIS A 267 -0.83 -18.28 32.25
C HIS A 267 -0.11 -16.88 32.44
N PRO A 268 0.12 -16.31 33.66
CA PRO A 268 -0.06 -14.87 33.95
C PRO A 268 1.21 -14.02 34.20
N GLY A 269 1.05 -12.69 34.05
CA GLY A 269 1.97 -11.61 34.49
C GLY A 269 2.51 -10.77 33.31
N LEU A 270 2.43 -9.45 33.20
CA LEU A 270 2.11 -8.33 34.09
C LEU A 270 1.54 -7.14 33.26
N LEU A 271 0.65 -6.34 33.89
CA LEU A 271 0.06 -5.03 33.51
C LEU A 271 -1.18 -5.00 32.56
N PRO A 272 -2.10 -4.02 32.76
CA PRO A 272 -3.53 -4.26 32.88
C PRO A 272 -4.22 -4.32 31.51
N ARG A 273 -4.94 -5.42 31.31
CA ARG A 273 -5.84 -5.64 30.17
C ARG A 273 -7.04 -4.68 30.24
N PRO A 274 -7.30 -3.83 29.25
CA PRO A 274 -8.59 -3.92 28.59
C PRO A 274 -8.60 -5.23 27.79
N ARG A 275 -9.68 -5.98 27.90
CA ARG A 275 -9.95 -7.21 27.12
C ARG A 275 -9.58 -6.97 25.64
N PRO A 276 -9.06 -7.99 24.91
CA PRO A 276 -8.57 -7.79 23.55
C PRO A 276 -9.69 -7.18 22.70
N ALA A 277 -9.45 -5.95 22.25
CA ALA A 277 -10.34 -5.22 21.37
C ALA A 277 -10.43 -6.03 20.06
N HIS A 278 -11.55 -6.73 19.87
CA HIS A 278 -11.96 -7.24 18.58
C HIS A 278 -12.17 -6.04 17.65
N ARG A 279 -11.12 -5.61 16.94
CA ARG A 279 -11.23 -4.69 15.82
C ARG A 279 -11.82 -5.47 14.65
N GLY A 280 -13.14 -5.54 14.58
CA GLY A 280 -13.85 -6.19 13.49
C GLY A 280 -13.89 -5.30 12.25
N ARG A 281 -12.99 -5.51 11.29
CA ARG A 281 -13.44 -5.44 9.89
C ARG A 281 -14.29 -6.68 9.67
N GLY A 282 -15.59 -6.50 9.50
CA GLY A 282 -16.47 -7.57 9.06
C GLY A 282 -16.15 -7.89 7.60
N ARG A 283 -15.17 -8.78 7.36
CA ARG A 283 -15.24 -9.63 6.17
C ARG A 283 -16.24 -10.72 6.49
N ALA A 284 -17.20 -10.93 5.59
CA ALA A 284 -18.23 -11.91 5.79
C ALA A 284 -17.64 -13.31 5.95
N HIS A 285 -17.71 -13.82 7.17
CA HIS A 285 -17.55 -15.23 7.47
C HIS A 285 -18.72 -15.64 8.37
N PRO A 286 -19.82 -16.11 7.77
CA PRO A 286 -20.84 -16.84 8.51
C PRO A 286 -20.19 -18.11 9.09
N GLY A 287 -20.24 -18.23 10.42
CA GLY A 287 -20.06 -19.52 11.08
C GLY A 287 -21.24 -20.42 10.74
N HIS A 288 -20.94 -21.65 10.33
CA HIS A 288 -21.85 -22.68 9.81
C HIS A 288 -22.54 -22.31 8.48
N GLN A 289 -21.96 -22.83 7.39
CA GLN A 289 -22.32 -22.73 5.95
C GLN A 289 -21.60 -21.61 5.17
N GLY A 290 -20.46 -21.98 4.55
CA GLY A 290 -19.81 -21.25 3.44
C GLY A 290 -18.67 -20.29 3.83
N HIS A 291 -17.44 -20.79 3.88
CA HIS A 291 -16.24 -20.03 4.24
C HIS A 291 -15.44 -19.59 3.01
N GLY A 292 -15.77 -18.42 2.44
CA GLY A 292 -15.01 -17.81 1.34
C GLY A 292 -15.85 -17.19 0.23
N ARG A 293 -17.18 -17.37 0.29
CA ARG A 293 -18.11 -16.73 -0.63
C ARG A 293 -18.04 -15.21 -0.48
N ALA A 294 -17.89 -14.51 -1.61
CA ALA A 294 -18.26 -13.09 -1.65
C ALA A 294 -19.70 -13.00 -1.12
N PRO A 295 -19.99 -12.16 -0.11
CA PRO A 295 -21.29 -12.19 0.52
C PRO A 295 -22.35 -11.83 -0.52
N ALA A 296 -23.38 -12.66 -0.64
CA ALA A 296 -24.60 -12.28 -1.33
C ALA A 296 -25.32 -11.20 -0.50
N PRO A 297 -26.20 -10.37 -1.11
CA PRO A 297 -26.84 -9.25 -0.42
C PRO A 297 -27.51 -9.62 0.91
N ALA A 298 -28.28 -10.72 0.94
CA ALA A 298 -28.94 -11.18 2.17
C ALA A 298 -27.95 -11.57 3.28
N ALA A 299 -26.83 -12.20 2.92
CA ALA A 299 -25.80 -12.59 3.87
C ALA A 299 -25.05 -11.37 4.44
N ALA A 300 -24.81 -10.34 3.61
CA ALA A 300 -24.21 -9.09 4.08
C ALA A 300 -25.13 -8.36 5.06
N ALA A 301 -26.42 -8.23 4.74
CA ALA A 301 -27.39 -7.60 5.64
C ALA A 301 -27.47 -8.30 6.99
N GLN A 302 -27.60 -9.64 7.00
CA GLN A 302 -27.65 -10.43 8.23
C GLN A 302 -26.37 -10.28 9.06
N LEU A 303 -25.20 -10.32 8.43
CA LEU A 303 -23.93 -10.17 9.11
C LEU A 303 -23.78 -8.78 9.72
N VAL A 304 -24.05 -7.73 8.95
CA VAL A 304 -23.92 -6.34 9.42
C VAL A 304 -24.85 -6.10 10.59
N ALA A 305 -26.12 -6.51 10.50
CA ALA A 305 -27.07 -6.40 11.60
C ALA A 305 -26.56 -7.10 12.87
N ALA A 306 -26.10 -8.36 12.74
CA ALA A 306 -25.56 -9.12 13.88
C ALA A 306 -24.28 -8.49 14.48
N LEU A 307 -23.40 -7.93 13.65
CA LEU A 307 -22.21 -7.22 14.14
C LEU A 307 -22.59 -5.92 14.86
N ARG A 308 -23.56 -5.17 14.32
CA ARG A 308 -24.03 -3.93 14.93
C ARG A 308 -24.72 -4.18 16.27
N GLU A 309 -25.46 -5.27 16.40
CA GLU A 309 -26.14 -5.65 17.65
C GLU A 309 -25.15 -6.05 18.74
N ARG A 310 -24.05 -6.73 18.38
CA ARG A 310 -23.12 -7.34 19.34
C ARG A 310 -21.95 -6.44 19.73
N PHE A 311 -21.65 -5.41 18.93
CA PHE A 311 -20.47 -4.57 19.10
C PHE A 311 -20.80 -3.09 18.94
N ASP A 312 -20.24 -2.28 19.84
CA ASP A 312 -20.37 -0.81 19.81
C ASP A 312 -19.47 -0.14 18.76
N LEU A 313 -18.50 -0.88 18.21
CA LEU A 313 -17.56 -0.37 17.22
C LEU A 313 -18.21 -0.23 15.83
N PRO A 314 -17.80 0.75 15.03
CA PRO A 314 -18.23 0.86 13.64
C PRO A 314 -17.91 -0.39 12.81
N VAL A 315 -18.83 -0.74 11.92
CA VAL A 315 -18.67 -1.80 10.92
C VAL A 315 -18.26 -1.15 9.60
N HIS A 316 -17.04 -1.43 9.14
CA HIS A 316 -16.53 -1.04 7.83
C HIS A 316 -16.47 -2.27 6.92
N LEU A 317 -17.33 -2.32 5.89
CA LEU A 317 -17.43 -3.43 4.96
C LEU A 317 -16.52 -3.24 3.74
N HIS A 318 -15.82 -4.32 3.40
CA HIS A 318 -14.94 -4.40 2.24
C HIS A 318 -15.33 -5.61 1.40
N THR A 319 -15.50 -5.43 0.09
CA THR A 319 -15.84 -6.49 -0.86
C THR A 319 -15.17 -6.25 -2.22
N HIS A 320 -15.10 -7.28 -3.05
CA HIS A 320 -14.64 -7.20 -4.45
C HIS A 320 -15.80 -7.57 -5.37
N ASP A 321 -15.94 -6.88 -6.49
CA ASP A 321 -17.06 -7.02 -7.43
C ASP A 321 -16.84 -8.13 -8.48
N THR A 322 -16.23 -9.24 -8.05
CA THR A 322 -15.76 -10.30 -8.98
C THR A 322 -16.91 -11.03 -9.66
N ALA A 323 -18.03 -11.14 -8.95
CA ALA A 323 -19.27 -11.69 -9.49
C ALA A 323 -20.16 -10.63 -10.18
N GLY A 324 -19.80 -9.33 -10.12
CA GLY A 324 -20.54 -8.23 -10.75
C GLY A 324 -21.82 -7.80 -10.04
N GLY A 325 -22.16 -8.41 -8.90
CA GLY A 325 -23.37 -8.12 -8.11
C GLY A 325 -23.12 -7.34 -6.82
N GLN A 326 -21.90 -6.87 -6.57
CA GLN A 326 -21.51 -6.45 -5.22
C GLN A 326 -21.87 -5.01 -4.86
N LEU A 327 -22.27 -4.20 -5.83
CA LEU A 327 -23.01 -2.98 -5.52
C LEU A 327 -24.30 -3.29 -4.74
N ALA A 328 -25.07 -4.30 -5.16
CA ALA A 328 -26.28 -4.71 -4.43
C ALA A 328 -25.96 -5.21 -3.00
N THR A 329 -24.81 -5.85 -2.83
CA THR A 329 -24.31 -6.26 -1.52
C THR A 329 -23.96 -5.07 -0.62
N LEU A 330 -23.37 -4.00 -1.18
CA LEU A 330 -23.14 -2.77 -0.44
C LEU A 330 -24.46 -2.10 -0.05
N LEU A 331 -25.43 -2.00 -0.96
CA LEU A 331 -26.74 -1.40 -0.66
C LEU A 331 -27.48 -2.16 0.45
N ALA A 332 -27.51 -3.50 0.40
CA ALA A 332 -28.10 -4.31 1.45
C ALA A 332 -27.38 -4.16 2.82
N ALA A 333 -26.07 -3.96 2.80
CA ALA A 333 -25.30 -3.64 4.00
C ALA A 333 -25.61 -2.24 4.54
N VAL A 334 -25.81 -1.26 3.65
CA VAL A 334 -26.25 0.11 3.99
C VAL A 334 -27.62 0.10 4.66
N ASP A 335 -28.57 -0.65 4.12
CA ASP A 335 -29.91 -0.81 4.71
C ASP A 335 -29.84 -1.48 6.10
N ALA A 336 -28.94 -2.45 6.28
CA ALA A 336 -28.65 -3.07 7.58
C ALA A 336 -27.83 -2.17 8.52
N GLY A 337 -27.43 -0.99 8.05
CA GLY A 337 -26.82 0.06 8.84
C GLY A 337 -25.30 0.11 8.81
N VAL A 338 -24.58 -0.50 7.87
CA VAL A 338 -23.11 -0.45 7.83
C VAL A 338 -22.56 0.99 7.95
N ASP A 339 -21.52 1.20 8.75
CA ASP A 339 -21.02 2.56 9.04
C ASP A 339 -20.12 3.10 7.91
N ALA A 340 -19.38 2.21 7.24
CA ALA A 340 -18.52 2.58 6.11
C ALA A 340 -18.35 1.46 5.08
N VAL A 341 -18.02 1.83 3.84
CA VAL A 341 -17.74 0.90 2.74
C VAL A 341 -16.50 1.30 1.93
N ASP A 342 -15.80 0.30 1.39
CA ASP A 342 -14.68 0.48 0.44
C ASP A 342 -15.20 0.46 -1.01
N VAL A 343 -14.80 1.45 -1.83
CA VAL A 343 -15.10 1.59 -3.27
C VAL A 343 -13.86 1.99 -4.06
N ALA A 344 -13.91 1.91 -5.39
CA ALA A 344 -12.86 2.42 -6.27
C ALA A 344 -13.43 3.36 -7.34
N SER A 345 -12.60 4.26 -7.86
CA SER A 345 -12.89 5.08 -9.05
C SER A 345 -13.32 4.19 -10.21
N ALA A 346 -14.37 4.56 -10.96
CA ALA A 346 -15.01 3.68 -11.93
C ALA A 346 -14.06 3.05 -12.96
N PRO A 347 -13.07 3.78 -13.55
CA PRO A 347 -12.09 3.19 -14.45
C PRO A 347 -11.21 2.11 -13.83
N LEU A 348 -11.10 2.05 -12.50
CA LEU A 348 -10.35 1.05 -11.75
C LEU A 348 -11.26 0.22 -10.81
N ALA A 349 -12.57 0.20 -11.07
CA ALA A 349 -13.55 -0.58 -10.32
C ALA A 349 -14.00 -1.83 -11.10
N GLY A 350 -14.83 -2.65 -10.44
CA GLY A 350 -15.46 -3.83 -11.03
C GLY A 350 -14.54 -5.05 -11.12
N THR A 351 -15.11 -6.21 -11.40
CA THR A 351 -14.39 -7.49 -11.52
C THR A 351 -13.55 -7.79 -10.27
N THR A 352 -12.25 -8.00 -10.38
CA THR A 352 -11.40 -8.29 -9.21
C THR A 352 -11.20 -7.08 -8.29
N SER A 353 -11.61 -5.87 -8.69
CA SER A 353 -11.57 -4.64 -7.89
C SER A 353 -12.83 -4.43 -7.03
N GLN A 354 -12.92 -3.33 -6.31
CA GLN A 354 -14.09 -2.91 -5.54
C GLN A 354 -15.25 -2.46 -6.46
N PRO A 355 -16.49 -2.37 -5.94
CA PRO A 355 -17.59 -1.67 -6.60
C PRO A 355 -17.26 -0.20 -6.93
N SER A 356 -17.90 0.34 -7.96
CA SER A 356 -17.69 1.72 -8.42
C SER A 356 -18.17 2.74 -7.38
N ALA A 357 -17.30 3.73 -7.10
CA ALA A 357 -17.60 4.87 -6.24
C ALA A 357 -18.76 5.71 -6.80
N SER A 358 -18.71 6.09 -8.08
CA SER A 358 -19.76 6.90 -8.71
C SER A 358 -21.10 6.16 -8.74
N ALA A 359 -21.10 4.85 -8.95
CA ALA A 359 -22.32 4.05 -8.89
C ALA A 359 -22.93 3.99 -7.48
N LEU A 360 -22.11 3.84 -6.44
CA LEU A 360 -22.58 3.88 -5.06
C LEU A 360 -23.12 5.26 -4.67
N VAL A 361 -22.38 6.33 -4.99
CA VAL A 361 -22.78 7.71 -4.68
C VAL A 361 -24.11 8.04 -5.36
N ALA A 362 -24.24 7.75 -6.66
CA ALA A 362 -25.50 7.96 -7.38
C ALA A 362 -26.67 7.14 -6.80
N ALA A 363 -26.42 5.90 -6.36
CA ALA A 363 -27.45 5.04 -5.78
C ALA A 363 -27.94 5.50 -4.40
N LEU A 364 -27.09 6.19 -3.63
CA LEU A 364 -27.42 6.68 -2.29
C LEU A 364 -27.84 8.16 -2.27
N ALA A 365 -27.69 8.88 -3.38
CA ALA A 365 -28.08 10.27 -3.50
C ALA A 365 -29.56 10.48 -3.14
N HIS A 366 -29.85 11.47 -2.31
CA HIS A 366 -31.21 11.80 -1.83
C HIS A 366 -31.89 10.70 -1.01
N THR A 367 -31.14 9.70 -0.53
CA THR A 367 -31.63 8.72 0.45
C THR A 367 -31.28 9.16 1.88
N PRO A 368 -31.90 8.58 2.92
CA PRO A 368 -31.49 8.83 4.31
C PRO A 368 -30.03 8.46 4.62
N ARG A 369 -29.40 7.64 3.75
CA ARG A 369 -28.04 7.11 3.91
C ARG A 369 -27.06 7.71 2.90
N ASP A 370 -27.39 8.87 2.34
CA ASP A 370 -26.54 9.63 1.41
C ASP A 370 -25.09 9.72 1.94
N THR A 371 -24.12 9.58 1.03
CA THR A 371 -22.70 9.62 1.38
C THR A 371 -22.22 11.04 1.65
N GLY A 372 -22.93 12.04 1.14
CA GLY A 372 -22.52 13.45 1.17
C GLY A 372 -21.42 13.80 0.15
N LEU A 373 -20.93 12.83 -0.63
CA LEU A 373 -20.01 13.09 -1.73
C LEU A 373 -20.76 13.65 -2.94
N ASP A 374 -20.19 14.67 -3.57
CA ASP A 374 -20.71 15.18 -4.84
C ASP A 374 -20.38 14.20 -5.99
N LEU A 375 -21.40 13.82 -6.75
CA LEU A 375 -21.24 12.86 -7.84
C LEU A 375 -20.37 13.42 -8.97
N ASP A 376 -20.55 14.70 -9.30
CA ASP A 376 -19.77 15.35 -10.36
C ASP A 376 -18.30 15.44 -9.98
N ALA A 377 -17.99 15.79 -8.72
CA ALA A 377 -16.65 15.77 -8.16
C ALA A 377 -15.97 14.38 -8.23
N VAL A 378 -16.71 13.30 -7.93
CA VAL A 378 -16.21 11.92 -8.05
C VAL A 378 -15.95 11.57 -9.52
N CYS A 379 -16.90 11.87 -10.42
CA CYS A 379 -16.78 11.57 -11.84
C CYS A 379 -15.69 12.41 -12.54
N ALA A 380 -15.39 13.62 -12.06
CA ALA A 380 -14.34 14.48 -12.61
C ALA A 380 -12.93 13.86 -12.54
N LEU A 381 -12.70 12.88 -11.66
CA LEU A 381 -11.44 12.16 -11.54
C LEU A 381 -11.34 10.95 -12.49
N GLU A 382 -12.44 10.49 -13.07
CA GLU A 382 -12.46 9.28 -13.90
C GLU A 382 -11.60 9.42 -15.18
N PRO A 383 -11.63 10.55 -15.94
CA PRO A 383 -10.76 10.71 -17.12
C PRO A 383 -9.27 10.56 -16.81
N TYR A 384 -8.84 11.00 -15.63
CA TYR A 384 -7.48 10.81 -15.14
C TYR A 384 -7.15 9.33 -14.94
N TRP A 385 -8.00 8.61 -14.19
CA TRP A 385 -7.76 7.19 -13.88
C TRP A 385 -7.87 6.30 -15.11
N GLU A 386 -8.74 6.63 -16.07
CA GLU A 386 -8.80 5.98 -17.37
C GLU A 386 -7.50 6.18 -18.17
N ALA A 387 -6.96 7.41 -18.17
CA ALA A 387 -5.67 7.69 -18.80
C ALA A 387 -4.52 6.92 -18.14
N VAL A 388 -4.49 6.88 -16.80
CA VAL A 388 -3.53 6.06 -16.05
C VAL A 388 -3.65 4.59 -16.47
N ARG A 389 -4.85 3.99 -16.41
CA ARG A 389 -5.07 2.58 -16.74
C ARG A 389 -4.55 2.20 -18.13
N ARG A 390 -4.73 3.07 -19.13
CA ARG A 390 -4.23 2.86 -20.50
C ARG A 390 -2.71 2.78 -20.58
N ILE A 391 -1.98 3.58 -19.81
CA ILE A 391 -0.51 3.54 -19.74
C ILE A 391 -0.02 2.25 -19.07
N TYR A 392 -0.83 1.66 -18.20
CA TYR A 392 -0.51 0.41 -17.51
C TYR A 392 -1.07 -0.84 -18.21
N ALA A 393 -1.54 -0.73 -19.46
CA ALA A 393 -2.13 -1.84 -20.21
C ALA A 393 -1.30 -3.15 -20.23
N PRO A 394 0.06 -3.13 -20.29
CA PRO A 394 0.86 -4.35 -20.22
C PRO A 394 0.71 -5.15 -18.93
N PHE A 395 0.23 -4.51 -17.87
CA PHE A 395 0.03 -5.12 -16.55
C PHE A 395 -1.44 -5.45 -16.27
N GLU A 396 -2.31 -5.32 -17.28
CA GLU A 396 -3.70 -5.71 -17.11
C GLU A 396 -3.84 -7.18 -16.77
N SER A 397 -4.51 -7.43 -15.66
CA SER A 397 -4.67 -8.73 -15.04
C SER A 397 -6.09 -8.94 -14.53
N GLY A 398 -6.98 -7.98 -14.78
CA GLY A 398 -8.41 -8.10 -14.52
C GLY A 398 -9.07 -9.20 -15.36
N LEU A 399 -10.24 -9.64 -14.92
CA LEU A 399 -11.08 -10.54 -15.72
C LEU A 399 -11.75 -9.75 -16.85
N PRO A 400 -11.99 -10.36 -18.03
CA PRO A 400 -12.70 -9.71 -19.13
C PRO A 400 -14.16 -9.36 -18.77
N GLY A 401 -14.71 -10.00 -17.75
CA GLY A 401 -16.03 -9.71 -17.20
C GLY A 401 -16.27 -10.42 -15.87
N PRO A 402 -17.44 -10.21 -15.25
CA PRO A 402 -17.81 -10.89 -14.01
C PRO A 402 -17.84 -12.41 -14.14
N THR A 403 -17.56 -13.13 -13.06
CA THR A 403 -17.65 -14.59 -13.01
C THR A 403 -18.34 -15.09 -11.75
N GLY A 404 -19.30 -16.01 -11.92
CA GLY A 404 -19.96 -16.71 -10.81
C GLY A 404 -19.12 -17.85 -10.22
N ARG A 405 -18.02 -18.26 -10.88
CA ARG A 405 -17.17 -19.37 -10.38
C ARG A 405 -16.53 -19.05 -9.03
N VAL A 406 -16.38 -17.77 -8.69
CA VAL A 406 -15.86 -17.30 -7.40
C VAL A 406 -16.63 -17.82 -6.20
N TYR A 407 -17.92 -18.12 -6.35
CA TYR A 407 -18.73 -18.72 -5.28
C TYR A 407 -18.40 -20.19 -5.00
N ARG A 408 -17.62 -20.84 -5.88
CA ARG A 408 -17.14 -22.22 -5.74
C ARG A 408 -15.67 -22.26 -5.32
N HIS A 409 -14.79 -21.62 -6.09
CA HIS A 409 -13.34 -21.69 -5.83
C HIS A 409 -12.89 -20.73 -4.73
N GLU A 410 -13.65 -19.66 -4.46
CA GLU A 410 -13.40 -18.73 -3.37
C GLU A 410 -11.97 -18.13 -3.39
N ILE A 411 -11.42 -17.96 -4.59
CA ILE A 411 -10.10 -17.35 -4.81
C ILE A 411 -10.27 -15.83 -4.65
N PRO A 412 -9.52 -15.17 -3.75
CA PRO A 412 -9.58 -13.72 -3.61
C PRO A 412 -9.16 -12.99 -4.90
N GLY A 413 -9.74 -11.82 -5.19
CA GLY A 413 -9.51 -11.08 -6.45
C GLY A 413 -8.02 -10.95 -6.84
N GLY A 414 -7.20 -10.34 -5.97
CA GLY A 414 -5.75 -10.22 -6.23
C GLY A 414 -5.00 -11.55 -6.33
N GLN A 415 -5.48 -12.63 -5.70
CA GLN A 415 -4.90 -13.97 -5.88
C GLN A 415 -5.29 -14.53 -7.26
N LEU A 416 -6.50 -14.29 -7.73
CA LEU A 416 -7.00 -14.82 -9.00
C LEU A 416 -6.18 -14.27 -10.17
N SER A 417 -5.97 -12.96 -10.21
CA SER A 417 -5.15 -12.29 -11.22
C SER A 417 -3.70 -12.80 -11.19
N ASN A 418 -3.10 -12.94 -9.99
CA ASN A 418 -1.74 -13.48 -9.84
C ASN A 418 -1.63 -14.95 -10.29
N LEU A 419 -2.61 -15.79 -9.90
CA LEU A 419 -2.62 -17.21 -10.23
C LEU A 419 -2.73 -17.43 -11.74
N LYS A 420 -3.52 -16.58 -12.43
CA LYS A 420 -3.64 -16.62 -13.89
C LYS A 420 -2.31 -16.29 -14.58
N GLN A 421 -1.60 -15.27 -14.12
CA GLN A 421 -0.28 -14.93 -14.66
C GLN A 421 0.75 -16.04 -14.42
N GLN A 422 0.72 -16.68 -13.23
CA GLN A 422 1.56 -17.84 -12.94
C GLN A 422 1.22 -19.03 -13.84
N ALA A 423 -0.06 -19.29 -14.08
CA ALA A 423 -0.49 -20.35 -14.99
C ALA A 423 0.03 -20.11 -16.42
N ILE A 424 -0.09 -18.89 -16.94
CA ILE A 424 0.43 -18.52 -18.27
C ILE A 424 1.95 -18.74 -18.33
N ALA A 425 2.70 -18.29 -17.32
CA ALA A 425 4.15 -18.45 -17.26
C ALA A 425 4.59 -19.92 -17.23
N LEU A 426 3.75 -20.81 -16.68
CA LEU A 426 3.98 -22.25 -16.64
C LEU A 426 3.42 -23.01 -17.85
N GLY A 427 2.87 -22.31 -18.87
CA GLY A 427 2.24 -22.94 -20.02
C GLY A 427 0.87 -23.56 -19.74
N LEU A 428 0.26 -23.28 -18.59
CA LEU A 428 -1.05 -23.77 -18.14
C LEU A 428 -2.17 -22.73 -18.34
N GLY A 429 -1.91 -21.65 -19.07
CA GLY A 429 -2.87 -20.54 -19.26
C GLY A 429 -4.22 -20.99 -19.82
N GLU A 430 -4.21 -21.88 -20.81
CA GLU A 430 -5.42 -22.45 -21.44
C GLU A 430 -6.12 -23.53 -20.57
N ARG A 431 -5.53 -23.89 -19.42
CA ARG A 431 -6.10 -24.83 -18.44
C ARG A 431 -6.51 -24.13 -17.15
N PHE A 432 -6.74 -22.81 -17.19
CA PHE A 432 -7.03 -22.05 -15.98
C PHE A 432 -8.29 -22.52 -15.26
N GLU A 433 -9.29 -22.99 -15.99
CA GLU A 433 -10.52 -23.54 -15.43
C GLU A 433 -10.26 -24.80 -14.60
N ALA A 434 -9.29 -25.62 -15.01
CA ALA A 434 -8.85 -26.80 -14.27
C ALA A 434 -8.09 -26.38 -12.99
N ILE A 435 -7.34 -25.27 -13.05
CA ILE A 435 -6.68 -24.70 -11.87
C ILE A 435 -7.73 -24.19 -10.87
N GLU A 436 -8.81 -23.55 -11.32
CA GLU A 436 -9.90 -23.10 -10.42
C GLU A 436 -10.62 -24.28 -9.75
N ASP A 437 -10.85 -25.37 -10.48
CA ASP A 437 -11.45 -26.58 -9.92
C ASP A 437 -10.48 -27.30 -8.96
N MET A 438 -9.20 -27.41 -9.32
CA MET A 438 -8.16 -27.97 -8.46
C MET A 438 -7.94 -27.12 -7.21
N TYR A 439 -8.06 -25.80 -7.31
CA TYR A 439 -7.98 -24.90 -6.16
C TYR A 439 -9.08 -25.21 -5.13
N THR A 440 -10.29 -25.53 -5.61
CA THR A 440 -11.38 -25.98 -4.74
C THR A 440 -11.04 -27.31 -4.05
N ALA A 441 -10.43 -28.25 -4.78
CA ALA A 441 -10.01 -29.54 -4.23
C ALA A 441 -8.87 -29.38 -3.21
N ALA A 442 -7.84 -28.61 -3.55
CA ALA A 442 -6.72 -28.26 -2.69
C ALA A 442 -7.19 -27.60 -1.39
N ASP A 443 -8.14 -26.65 -1.46
CA ASP A 443 -8.72 -26.04 -0.26
C ASP A 443 -9.42 -27.08 0.63
N ARG A 444 -10.18 -28.01 0.04
CA ARG A 444 -10.81 -29.11 0.79
C ARG A 444 -9.77 -29.98 1.50
N ILE A 445 -8.74 -30.41 0.78
CA ILE A 445 -7.66 -31.28 1.28
C ILE A 445 -6.91 -30.59 2.43
N LEU A 446 -6.68 -29.28 2.32
CA LEU A 446 -6.01 -28.48 3.33
C LEU A 446 -6.92 -28.08 4.52
N GLY A 447 -8.16 -28.59 4.57
CA GLY A 447 -9.07 -28.37 5.71
C GLY A 447 -9.94 -27.11 5.61
N ARG A 448 -10.23 -26.63 4.40
CA ARG A 448 -11.07 -25.46 4.09
C ARG A 448 -10.60 -24.19 4.79
N LEU A 449 -9.49 -23.66 4.32
CA LEU A 449 -8.84 -22.53 4.96
C LEU A 449 -9.62 -21.24 4.79
N VAL A 450 -9.42 -20.30 5.72
CA VAL A 450 -9.69 -18.89 5.42
C VAL A 450 -8.63 -18.43 4.43
N LYS A 451 -9.05 -18.18 3.18
CA LYS A 451 -8.16 -17.87 2.05
C LYS A 451 -7.94 -16.37 1.93
N VAL A 452 -6.78 -15.93 2.43
CA VAL A 452 -6.24 -14.57 2.26
C VAL A 452 -4.73 -14.66 2.28
N THR A 453 -3.99 -13.74 1.66
CA THR A 453 -2.53 -13.84 1.68
C THR A 453 -1.99 -13.91 3.12
N PRO A 454 -1.13 -14.90 3.46
CA PRO A 454 -0.49 -15.87 2.57
C PRO A 454 -1.20 -17.23 2.36
N SER A 455 -2.26 -17.58 3.10
CA SER A 455 -2.94 -18.88 2.94
C SER A 455 -3.57 -19.08 1.56
N SER A 456 -4.06 -18.02 0.90
CA SER A 456 -4.58 -18.13 -0.48
C SER A 456 -3.51 -18.54 -1.50
N LYS A 457 -2.25 -18.15 -1.25
CA LYS A 457 -1.09 -18.56 -2.06
C LYS A 457 -0.77 -20.03 -1.83
N VAL A 458 -0.84 -20.52 -0.59
CA VAL A 458 -0.61 -21.94 -0.27
C VAL A 458 -1.53 -22.84 -1.09
N VAL A 459 -2.83 -22.54 -1.10
CA VAL A 459 -3.81 -23.30 -1.89
C VAL A 459 -3.53 -23.16 -3.40
N GLY A 460 -3.13 -21.97 -3.85
CA GLY A 460 -2.83 -21.71 -5.26
C GLY A 460 -1.59 -22.43 -5.78
N ASP A 461 -0.51 -22.42 -5.00
CA ASP A 461 0.73 -23.12 -5.32
C ASP A 461 0.48 -24.64 -5.42
N LEU A 462 -0.34 -25.20 -4.50
CA LEU A 462 -0.74 -26.61 -4.57
C LEU A 462 -1.57 -26.89 -5.81
N ALA A 463 -2.55 -26.04 -6.12
CA ALA A 463 -3.41 -26.22 -7.28
C ALA A 463 -2.62 -26.20 -8.60
N LEU A 464 -1.66 -25.27 -8.73
CA LEU A 464 -0.77 -25.22 -9.88
C LEU A 464 0.11 -26.47 -9.99
N ALA A 465 0.70 -26.93 -8.87
CA ALA A 465 1.53 -28.12 -8.86
C ALA A 465 0.76 -29.37 -9.30
N LEU A 466 -0.45 -29.58 -8.76
CA LEU A 466 -1.28 -30.74 -9.08
C LEU A 466 -1.81 -30.71 -10.52
N VAL A 467 -2.19 -29.54 -11.06
CA VAL A 467 -2.56 -29.45 -12.48
C VAL A 467 -1.36 -29.64 -13.40
N GLY A 468 -0.20 -29.12 -13.02
CA GLY A 468 1.05 -29.27 -13.76
C GLY A 468 1.52 -30.72 -13.88
N SER A 469 1.25 -31.54 -12.86
CA SER A 469 1.57 -32.98 -12.86
C SER A 469 0.41 -33.89 -13.28
N ASP A 470 -0.73 -33.31 -13.69
CA ASP A 470 -1.96 -34.04 -14.02
C ASP A 470 -2.42 -35.01 -12.91
N ALA A 471 -2.23 -34.59 -11.65
CA ALA A 471 -2.52 -35.39 -10.47
C ALA A 471 -4.04 -35.49 -10.20
N ASP A 472 -4.50 -36.70 -9.84
CA ASP A 472 -5.83 -36.88 -9.25
C ASP A 472 -5.83 -36.36 -7.80
N PRO A 473 -6.70 -35.38 -7.45
CA PRO A 473 -6.74 -34.85 -6.09
C PRO A 473 -7.11 -35.91 -5.05
N ALA A 474 -7.87 -36.96 -5.40
CA ALA A 474 -8.20 -38.02 -4.46
C ALA A 474 -6.99 -38.92 -4.16
N ALA A 475 -6.22 -39.30 -5.18
CA ALA A 475 -4.95 -40.01 -5.01
C ALA A 475 -3.94 -39.18 -4.20
N PHE A 476 -3.80 -37.88 -4.49
CA PHE A 476 -2.94 -36.99 -3.71
C PHE A 476 -3.37 -36.87 -2.23
N GLU A 477 -4.66 -36.78 -1.95
CA GLU A 477 -5.19 -36.73 -0.58
C GLU A 477 -4.91 -38.03 0.20
N GLN A 478 -4.95 -39.18 -0.48
CA GLN A 478 -4.67 -40.48 0.10
C GLN A 478 -3.18 -40.66 0.39
N ASP A 479 -2.32 -40.38 -0.61
CA ASP A 479 -0.89 -40.70 -0.58
C ASP A 479 -0.03 -39.48 -0.98
N PRO A 480 0.00 -38.41 -0.16
CA PRO A 480 0.70 -37.16 -0.50
C PRO A 480 2.24 -37.30 -0.56
N GLN A 481 2.78 -38.43 -0.09
CA GLN A 481 4.22 -38.73 -0.09
C GLN A 481 4.75 -39.01 -1.48
N ASP A 482 3.88 -39.44 -2.40
CA ASP A 482 4.22 -39.79 -3.78
C ASP A 482 4.28 -38.57 -4.71
N TYR A 483 4.06 -37.36 -4.16
CA TYR A 483 3.96 -36.12 -4.91
C TYR A 483 4.95 -35.06 -4.42
N ASP A 484 5.42 -34.24 -5.34
CA ASP A 484 6.17 -33.03 -5.03
C ASP A 484 5.23 -31.96 -4.46
N ILE A 485 5.31 -31.77 -3.15
CA ILE A 485 4.52 -30.77 -2.42
C ILE A 485 5.30 -29.44 -2.37
N PRO A 486 4.70 -28.32 -2.80
CA PRO A 486 5.35 -27.01 -2.71
C PRO A 486 5.76 -26.63 -1.27
N ASP A 487 6.90 -25.95 -1.12
CA ASP A 487 7.42 -25.48 0.18
C ASP A 487 6.43 -24.60 0.96
N SER A 488 5.59 -23.84 0.26
CA SER A 488 4.56 -23.02 0.90
C SER A 488 3.50 -23.86 1.61
N VAL A 489 3.18 -25.03 1.06
CA VAL A 489 2.24 -26.01 1.62
C VAL A 489 2.88 -26.73 2.79
N ILE A 490 4.14 -27.19 2.65
CA ILE A 490 4.88 -27.82 3.74
C ILE A 490 5.05 -26.85 4.92
N GLY A 491 5.46 -25.60 4.66
CA GLY A 491 5.57 -24.57 5.68
C GLY A 491 4.23 -24.26 6.36
N PHE A 492 3.12 -24.23 5.61
CA PHE A 492 1.80 -24.11 6.19
C PHE A 492 1.48 -25.29 7.12
N LEU A 493 1.63 -26.53 6.66
CA LEU A 493 1.39 -27.73 7.45
C LEU A 493 2.31 -27.83 8.68
N ASN A 494 3.50 -27.23 8.63
CA ASN A 494 4.41 -27.10 9.76
C ASN A 494 3.94 -26.06 10.81
N GLY A 495 2.94 -25.24 10.50
CA GLY A 495 2.40 -24.23 11.41
C GLY A 495 3.01 -22.84 11.25
N ASP A 496 3.78 -22.58 10.18
CA ASP A 496 4.44 -21.28 9.95
C ASP A 496 3.45 -20.11 9.84
N LEU A 497 2.19 -20.40 9.49
CA LEU A 497 1.10 -19.43 9.36
C LEU A 497 0.14 -19.42 10.56
N GLY A 498 0.53 -20.10 11.64
CA GLY A 498 -0.31 -20.35 12.82
C GLY A 498 -1.34 -21.47 12.60
N ASN A 499 -2.07 -21.80 13.66
CA ASN A 499 -3.06 -22.88 13.63
C ASN A 499 -4.36 -22.43 12.92
N PRO A 500 -4.92 -23.27 12.03
CA PRO A 500 -6.24 -23.04 11.46
C PRO A 500 -7.34 -23.18 12.53
N PRO A 501 -8.39 -22.33 12.53
CA PRO A 501 -9.47 -22.42 13.52
C PRO A 501 -10.22 -23.75 13.53
N GLY A 502 -10.30 -24.44 12.38
CA GLY A 502 -10.94 -25.75 12.24
C GLY A 502 -10.06 -26.94 12.63
N GLY A 503 -8.84 -26.70 13.12
CA GLY A 503 -7.86 -27.75 13.35
C GLY A 503 -7.16 -28.20 12.06
N TRP A 504 -6.18 -29.10 12.21
CA TRP A 504 -5.38 -29.61 11.09
C TRP A 504 -6.09 -30.77 10.37
N PRO A 505 -5.94 -30.90 9.05
CA PRO A 505 -6.50 -32.01 8.29
C PRO A 505 -5.68 -33.29 8.55
N GLU A 506 -6.04 -34.04 9.58
CA GLU A 506 -5.46 -35.36 9.84
C GLU A 506 -6.31 -36.46 9.18
N PRO A 507 -5.71 -37.55 8.66
CA PRO A 507 -4.28 -37.90 8.73
C PRO A 507 -3.40 -37.28 7.63
N PHE A 508 -3.97 -36.45 6.74
CA PHE A 508 -3.26 -35.86 5.60
C PHE A 508 -2.00 -35.10 6.01
N ARG A 509 -2.09 -34.22 7.02
CA ARG A 509 -0.95 -33.44 7.52
C ARG A 509 0.19 -34.35 7.99
N THR A 510 -0.11 -35.35 8.82
CA THR A 510 0.91 -36.30 9.29
C THR A 510 1.58 -37.01 8.12
N LYS A 511 0.80 -37.50 7.15
CA LYS A 511 1.35 -38.16 5.96
C LYS A 511 2.24 -37.23 5.14
N ALA A 512 1.80 -36.01 4.86
CA ALA A 512 2.50 -35.03 4.02
C ALA A 512 3.85 -34.57 4.62
N LEU A 513 3.98 -34.58 5.95
CA LEU A 513 5.20 -34.17 6.67
C LEU A 513 6.17 -35.33 6.92
N THR A 514 5.75 -36.58 6.71
CA THR A 514 6.58 -37.76 7.00
C THR A 514 7.86 -37.75 6.16
N GLY A 515 9.01 -37.98 6.78
CA GLY A 515 10.31 -38.01 6.10
C GLY A 515 10.89 -36.65 5.72
N ARG A 516 10.26 -35.53 6.10
CA ARG A 516 10.72 -34.17 5.76
C ARG A 516 11.43 -33.51 6.94
N GLU A 517 12.55 -32.83 6.67
CA GLU A 517 13.27 -32.04 7.67
C GLU A 517 12.62 -30.66 7.82
N LEU A 518 12.03 -30.39 8.99
CA LEU A 518 11.31 -29.15 9.27
C LEU A 518 12.25 -28.17 9.96
N LYS A 519 12.69 -27.14 9.25
CA LYS A 519 13.56 -26.10 9.80
C LYS A 519 12.72 -25.09 10.60
N PRO A 520 12.98 -24.91 11.92
CA PRO A 520 12.35 -23.83 12.68
C PRO A 520 12.73 -22.49 12.05
N ARG A 521 11.74 -21.65 11.74
CA ARG A 521 12.01 -20.28 11.30
C ARG A 521 12.41 -19.45 12.51
N ASP A 522 13.72 -19.26 12.68
CA ASP A 522 14.25 -18.43 13.74
C ASP A 522 14.03 -16.95 13.43
N ALA A 523 13.22 -16.28 14.24
CA ALA A 523 12.85 -14.87 14.05
C ALA A 523 13.84 -13.90 14.72
N HIS A 524 15.01 -14.34 15.17
CA HIS A 524 15.90 -13.48 15.96
C HIS A 524 16.47 -12.31 15.13
N ILE A 525 16.34 -11.09 15.67
CA ILE A 525 16.99 -9.88 15.13
C ILE A 525 18.30 -9.63 15.85
N THR A 526 19.27 -9.02 15.17
CA THR A 526 20.57 -8.71 15.77
C THR A 526 20.50 -7.49 16.70
N ALA A 527 21.48 -7.34 17.61
CA ALA A 527 21.56 -6.15 18.47
C ALA A 527 21.76 -4.84 17.66
N ASP A 528 22.42 -4.91 16.50
CA ASP A 528 22.55 -3.78 15.57
C ASP A 528 21.18 -3.43 14.95
N ASP A 529 20.40 -4.43 14.53
CA ASP A 529 19.05 -4.23 14.01
C ASP A 529 18.15 -3.54 15.05
N GLU A 530 18.19 -4.01 16.31
CA GLU A 530 17.44 -3.36 17.39
C GLU A 530 17.81 -1.89 17.57
N THR A 531 19.10 -1.58 17.47
CA THR A 531 19.61 -0.22 17.61
C THR A 531 19.12 0.65 16.46
N ARG A 532 19.22 0.16 15.21
CA ARG A 532 18.72 0.87 14.02
C ARG A 532 17.20 1.08 14.04
N LEU A 533 16.44 0.09 14.51
CA LEU A 533 14.98 0.23 14.67
C LEU A 533 14.61 1.33 15.68
N LYS A 534 15.46 1.59 16.68
CA LYS A 534 15.30 2.67 17.66
C LYS A 534 15.95 4.00 17.22
N GLY A 535 16.71 3.99 16.12
CA GLY A 535 17.43 5.14 15.58
C GLY A 535 16.55 6.19 14.90
N SER A 536 17.18 6.99 14.06
CA SER A 536 16.51 8.02 13.25
C SER A 536 15.47 7.40 12.29
N SER A 537 14.55 8.23 11.78
CA SER A 537 13.53 7.79 10.80
C SER A 537 14.19 7.14 9.58
N THR A 538 15.27 7.72 9.05
CA THR A 538 16.01 7.15 7.91
C THR A 538 16.61 5.79 8.24
N GLU A 539 17.34 5.66 9.35
CA GLU A 539 17.95 4.38 9.76
C GLU A 539 16.89 3.31 10.00
N ARG A 540 15.78 3.68 10.65
CA ARG A 540 14.66 2.79 10.93
C ARG A 540 14.00 2.31 9.64
N ARG A 541 13.69 3.21 8.70
CA ARG A 541 13.08 2.86 7.41
C ARG A 541 13.97 1.92 6.59
N GLN A 542 15.28 2.19 6.54
CA GLN A 542 16.24 1.31 5.87
C GLN A 542 16.32 -0.08 6.53
N ALA A 543 16.36 -0.13 7.87
CA ALA A 543 16.32 -1.39 8.60
C ALA A 543 15.00 -2.14 8.35
N LEU A 544 13.86 -1.45 8.35
CA LEU A 544 12.55 -2.05 8.07
C LEU A 544 12.45 -2.59 6.64
N ASN A 545 12.95 -1.87 5.63
CA ASN A 545 13.02 -2.37 4.25
C ASN A 545 13.76 -3.71 4.21
N ARG A 546 14.98 -3.76 4.76
CA ARG A 546 15.80 -4.99 4.77
C ARG A 546 15.17 -6.12 5.57
N LEU A 547 14.68 -5.84 6.77
CA LEU A 547 14.16 -6.87 7.69
C LEU A 547 12.83 -7.46 7.20
N LEU A 548 11.98 -6.64 6.58
CA LEU A 548 10.70 -7.11 6.04
C LEU A 548 10.89 -7.78 4.68
N PHE A 549 11.79 -7.23 3.84
CA PHE A 549 11.95 -7.62 2.45
C PHE A 549 13.41 -7.51 1.98
N ALA A 550 14.27 -8.42 2.46
CA ALA A 550 15.69 -8.41 2.12
C ALA A 550 15.95 -8.47 0.60
N GLY A 551 15.27 -9.38 -0.12
CA GLY A 551 15.37 -9.51 -1.58
C GLY A 551 14.94 -8.23 -2.32
N PRO A 552 13.67 -7.78 -2.18
CA PRO A 552 13.20 -6.53 -2.78
C PRO A 552 14.06 -5.31 -2.44
N THR A 553 14.59 -5.23 -1.21
CA THR A 553 15.49 -4.14 -0.81
C THR A 553 16.81 -4.18 -1.59
N LYS A 554 17.35 -5.37 -1.83
CA LYS A 554 18.54 -5.56 -2.67
C LYS A 554 18.27 -5.17 -4.12
N ASP A 555 17.13 -5.57 -4.67
CA ASP A 555 16.70 -5.22 -6.03
C ASP A 555 16.56 -3.70 -6.20
N PHE A 556 15.92 -3.04 -5.22
CA PHE A 556 15.81 -1.59 -5.14
C PHE A 556 17.18 -0.90 -5.08
N GLN A 557 18.08 -1.37 -4.23
CA GLN A 557 19.44 -0.82 -4.11
C GLN A 557 20.23 -0.98 -5.40
N THR A 558 20.14 -2.15 -6.04
CA THR A 558 20.79 -2.40 -7.33
C THR A 558 20.23 -1.47 -8.41
N THR A 559 18.92 -1.24 -8.44
CA THR A 559 18.30 -0.27 -9.35
C THR A 559 18.82 1.14 -9.10
N ARG A 560 18.86 1.57 -7.83
CA ARG A 560 19.35 2.89 -7.41
C ARG A 560 20.83 3.10 -7.75
N ASP A 561 21.65 2.07 -7.58
CA ASP A 561 23.09 2.12 -7.85
C ASP A 561 23.37 2.16 -9.36
N THR A 562 22.66 1.36 -10.16
CA THR A 562 22.84 1.29 -11.61
C THR A 562 22.21 2.48 -12.34
N TYR A 563 20.95 2.80 -12.05
CA TYR A 563 20.14 3.72 -12.84
C TYR A 563 19.81 5.04 -12.13
N GLY A 564 20.17 5.17 -10.85
CA GLY A 564 19.83 6.35 -10.07
C GLY A 564 18.36 6.37 -9.65
N ASP A 565 17.81 7.56 -9.47
CA ASP A 565 16.42 7.72 -9.04
C ASP A 565 15.44 7.63 -10.20
N VAL A 566 15.00 6.42 -10.56
CA VAL A 566 14.05 6.23 -11.66
C VAL A 566 12.64 6.78 -11.35
N SER A 567 12.34 7.14 -10.09
CA SER A 567 11.03 7.69 -9.69
C SER A 567 10.71 9.03 -10.36
N VAL A 568 11.72 9.78 -10.77
CA VAL A 568 11.59 11.10 -11.41
C VAL A 568 11.17 11.01 -12.89
N LEU A 569 11.31 9.84 -13.51
CA LEU A 569 10.93 9.63 -14.90
C LEU A 569 9.41 9.62 -15.06
N GLY A 570 8.90 10.22 -16.14
CA GLY A 570 7.50 10.04 -16.53
C GLY A 570 7.17 8.55 -16.74
N THR A 571 5.96 8.10 -16.44
CA THR A 571 5.58 6.68 -16.51
C THR A 571 5.67 6.15 -17.91
N ALA A 572 5.30 6.93 -18.92
CA ALA A 572 5.45 6.52 -20.30
C ALA A 572 6.94 6.31 -20.66
N ASP A 573 7.84 7.20 -20.22
CA ASP A 573 9.28 7.08 -20.45
C ASP A 573 9.89 5.93 -19.65
N TYR A 574 9.43 5.72 -18.41
CA TYR A 574 9.83 4.63 -17.54
C TYR A 574 9.44 3.26 -18.10
N LEU A 575 8.22 3.12 -18.64
CA LEU A 575 7.70 1.84 -19.13
C LEU A 575 8.08 1.54 -20.59
N TYR A 576 8.20 2.56 -21.44
CA TYR A 576 8.32 2.39 -22.89
C TYR A 576 9.53 3.09 -23.52
N GLY A 577 10.34 3.81 -22.73
CA GLY A 577 11.51 4.52 -23.25
C GLY A 577 11.15 5.80 -24.02
N LEU A 578 12.12 6.30 -24.80
CA LEU A 578 12.05 7.57 -25.53
C LEU A 578 11.42 7.41 -26.93
N GLN A 579 10.86 8.49 -27.46
CA GLN A 579 10.33 8.54 -28.83
C GLN A 579 11.28 9.31 -29.76
N PRO A 580 11.64 8.75 -30.94
CA PRO A 580 12.42 9.45 -31.96
C PRO A 580 11.85 10.83 -32.30
N GLY A 581 12.70 11.85 -32.33
CA GLY A 581 12.31 13.22 -32.70
C GLY A 581 11.45 13.97 -31.67
N THR A 582 11.22 13.40 -30.48
CA THR A 582 10.49 14.05 -29.38
C THR A 582 11.47 14.51 -28.30
N GLU A 583 11.29 15.73 -27.79
CA GLU A 583 12.07 16.22 -26.64
C GLU A 583 11.43 15.73 -25.33
N HIS A 584 12.22 15.06 -24.50
CA HIS A 584 11.81 14.62 -23.17
C HIS A 584 12.51 15.47 -22.11
N VAL A 585 11.72 16.05 -21.19
CA VAL A 585 12.22 16.89 -20.08
C VAL A 585 12.08 16.12 -18.78
N ILE A 586 13.21 15.91 -18.10
CA ILE A 586 13.26 15.24 -16.80
C ILE A 586 13.71 16.24 -15.75
N GLU A 587 12.85 16.47 -14.75
CA GLU A 587 13.15 17.29 -13.59
C GLU A 587 13.91 16.47 -12.56
N LEU A 588 15.17 16.82 -12.32
CA LEU A 588 15.98 16.26 -11.26
C LEU A 588 15.92 17.23 -10.08
N ASP A 589 15.28 16.81 -8.99
CA ASP A 589 14.98 17.68 -7.86
C ASP A 589 16.21 18.47 -7.34
N ARG A 590 15.95 19.68 -6.82
CA ARG A 590 16.96 20.67 -6.40
C ARG A 590 17.77 20.15 -5.21
N GLY A 591 19.01 19.74 -5.47
CA GLY A 591 20.01 19.49 -4.42
C GLY A 591 20.23 20.73 -3.55
N GLY A 592 20.45 20.52 -2.26
CA GLY A 592 20.50 21.54 -1.21
C GLY A 592 21.35 22.78 -1.51
N SER A 593 20.95 23.89 -0.88
CA SER A 593 21.54 25.23 -0.95
C SER A 593 23.07 25.24 -0.96
N GLY A 594 23.65 25.40 -2.15
CA GLY A 594 25.05 25.73 -2.37
C GLY A 594 25.12 26.85 -3.40
N SER A 595 25.34 28.08 -2.94
CA SER A 595 25.49 29.27 -3.78
C SER A 595 26.62 29.08 -4.81
N SER A 596 26.30 29.10 -6.10
CA SER A 596 27.28 29.31 -7.18
C SER A 596 26.87 30.51 -8.03
N ARG A 597 27.74 31.54 -8.07
CA ARG A 597 27.60 32.77 -8.86
C ARG A 597 27.50 32.49 -10.37
N PRO A 598 26.83 33.37 -11.15
CA PRO A 598 26.70 33.19 -12.59
C PRO A 598 27.99 33.61 -13.31
N SER A 599 28.44 32.83 -14.30
CA SER A 599 29.50 33.25 -15.22
C SER A 599 29.15 32.92 -16.68
N LYS A 600 28.91 33.99 -17.45
CA LYS A 600 29.12 34.22 -18.90
C LYS A 600 28.31 33.38 -19.94
N PRO A 601 28.09 33.95 -21.15
CA PRO A 601 27.01 33.55 -22.06
C PRO A 601 27.30 32.26 -22.84
N CYS A 602 26.21 31.54 -23.13
CA CYS A 602 26.18 30.18 -23.67
C CYS A 602 26.53 30.11 -25.18
N PRO A 603 27.36 29.16 -25.64
CA PRO A 603 27.48 28.84 -27.05
C PRO A 603 26.34 27.90 -27.50
N THR A 604 25.95 27.99 -28.77
CA THR A 604 24.96 27.13 -29.45
C THR A 604 25.36 25.64 -29.45
N PRO A 605 24.38 24.70 -29.38
CA PRO A 605 24.66 23.29 -29.20
C PRO A 605 25.27 22.64 -30.45
N THR A 606 26.40 21.96 -30.29
CA THR A 606 26.98 21.06 -31.28
C THR A 606 26.58 19.60 -31.01
N LYS A 607 26.15 18.90 -32.07
CA LYS A 607 25.87 17.46 -32.25
C LYS A 607 26.22 16.50 -31.08
N LYS A 608 25.50 16.56 -29.96
CA LYS A 608 25.41 15.48 -28.96
C LYS A 608 23.93 15.28 -28.62
N ALA A 609 23.49 14.02 -28.56
CA ALA A 609 22.10 13.62 -28.36
C ALA A 609 21.47 14.09 -27.03
N CYS A 610 22.27 14.54 -26.07
CA CYS A 610 21.81 15.12 -24.80
C CYS A 610 22.82 16.19 -24.33
N ALA A 611 22.31 17.32 -23.82
CA ALA A 611 23.12 18.33 -23.15
C ALA A 611 22.48 18.71 -21.81
N PRO A 612 23.27 18.90 -20.73
CA PRO A 612 22.75 19.52 -19.51
C PRO A 612 22.22 20.92 -19.85
N SER A 613 20.97 21.21 -19.45
CA SER A 613 20.37 22.53 -19.65
C SER A 613 21.06 23.57 -18.76
N CYS A 614 20.99 24.86 -19.13
CA CYS A 614 21.52 25.96 -18.32
C CYS A 614 20.87 26.07 -16.93
N ALA A 615 19.75 25.36 -16.68
CA ALA A 615 19.19 25.17 -15.35
C ALA A 615 19.81 23.93 -14.67
N PRO A 616 20.38 24.03 -13.46
CA PRO A 616 21.13 22.96 -12.79
C PRO A 616 20.30 21.71 -12.38
N SER A 617 19.04 21.62 -12.82
CA SER A 617 18.03 20.63 -12.36
C SER A 617 17.22 19.98 -13.49
N THR A 618 17.62 20.13 -14.76
CA THR A 618 16.86 19.57 -15.90
C THR A 618 17.76 18.85 -16.90
N VAL A 619 17.35 17.66 -17.35
CA VAL A 619 17.97 16.94 -18.47
C VAL A 619 17.01 16.96 -19.65
N ARG A 620 17.50 17.38 -20.83
CA ARG A 620 16.79 17.33 -22.10
C ARG A 620 17.38 16.22 -22.95
N CYS A 621 16.53 15.28 -23.35
CA CYS A 621 16.91 14.14 -24.19
C CYS A 621 16.19 14.23 -25.53
N ALA A 622 16.94 14.18 -26.63
CA ALA A 622 16.42 14.02 -27.98
C ALA A 622 17.17 12.84 -28.63
N PRO A 623 16.52 11.67 -28.78
CA PRO A 623 17.15 10.49 -29.38
C PRO A 623 17.57 10.69 -30.84
#